data_AF-Q6TP02-F1
#
_entry.id   AF-Q6TP02-F1
#
_cell.length_a   1.000
_cell.length_b   1.000
_cell.length_c   1.000
_cell.angle_alpha   90.00
_cell.angle_beta   90.00
_cell.angle_gamma   90.00
#
_symmetry.space_group_name_H-M   'P 1'
#
loop_
_entity.id
_entity.type
_entity.pdbx_description
1 polymer ?
#
loop_
_entity_poly.entity_id
_entity_poly.type
_entity_poly.pdbx_seq_one_letter_code
_entity_poly.pdbx_strand_id
1 'polypeptide(L)'
;SLEEISRKIFSAHFGQLAVIFIWLSGMYFHGARFSNYVAWLSNPTAIKPSAQVVWPIVGQEILNADVGGGFQGIQITSGFFQLWRASGIVNETQLYVTAIGGLLMAGLMLFAGWFHYHKAAPKLEWFQNVESMLNHHLAGLLGLGCLSWSGHQIHVSLPVNKLLDAGVTPQEIPLPHEFILNRELMGQLYPSFLKGLTPFFTLNWHEYTDFLTFKGGLNPVTGGLWLTDIAHHHLALAVLSIVAGHMYRTNWGIGHSIKEILESHKGPLTGEGHKGLYEVLTTSWHAQLAINLAMIGSLSIIVAHHMYAMPPYPYLATDYPTQLSLFTHHMWIGAFCIVGGAAHGSIFMVRDYSPIQNYNNVLDRVIRHRDAIISHLNWVCIFLGTHSFGLYIHNDTMRALGRSQDMFSDTAIQLQPIFAQWVQSLHTFAPGNTAPNALTTASYAFGGEVVSVAGKVAMMPIKLG
;
A
#
# COMPACT_ATOMS: atom_id res chain seq x y z
N SER A 1 35.93 3.67 1.42
CA SER A 1 35.78 2.94 0.13
C SER A 1 34.29 2.64 -0.12
N LEU A 2 33.89 2.26 -1.35
CA LEU A 2 32.49 1.90 -1.64
C LEU A 2 32.02 0.71 -0.76
N GLU A 3 32.87 -0.29 -0.56
CA GLU A 3 32.58 -1.44 0.30
C GLU A 3 32.23 -1.03 1.74
N GLU A 4 33.00 -0.12 2.34
CA GLU A 4 32.73 0.35 3.70
C GLU A 4 31.42 1.15 3.79
N ILE A 5 31.12 1.95 2.77
CA ILE A 5 29.84 2.67 2.67
C ILE A 5 28.68 1.66 2.57
N SER A 6 28.79 0.63 1.72
CA SER A 6 27.77 -0.43 1.61
C SER A 6 27.51 -1.13 2.95
N ARG A 7 28.56 -1.44 3.72
CA ARG A 7 28.44 -2.02 5.06
C ARG A 7 27.71 -1.11 6.05
N LYS A 8 28.05 0.18 6.05
CA LYS A 8 27.40 1.19 6.90
C LYS A 8 25.91 1.32 6.56
N ILE A 9 25.59 1.41 5.27
CA ILE A 9 24.21 1.48 4.77
C ILE A 9 23.41 0.24 5.21
N PHE A 10 23.96 -0.96 5.00
CA PHE A 10 23.29 -2.21 5.35
C PHE A 10 23.02 -2.33 6.86
N SER A 11 24.00 -1.97 7.69
CA SER A 11 23.82 -1.92 9.15
C SER A 11 22.78 -0.87 9.57
N ALA A 12 22.80 0.31 8.95
CA ALA A 12 21.83 1.37 9.22
C ALA A 12 20.39 0.97 8.83
N HIS A 13 20.21 0.18 7.75
CA HIS A 13 18.90 -0.36 7.40
C HIS A 13 18.31 -1.22 8.52
N PHE A 14 19.10 -2.08 9.15
CA PHE A 14 18.66 -2.84 10.33
C PHE A 14 18.32 -1.93 11.51
N GLY A 15 19.10 -0.87 11.74
CA GLY A 15 18.79 0.15 12.74
C GLY A 15 17.42 0.81 12.48
N GLN A 16 17.14 1.18 11.24
CA GLN A 16 15.85 1.75 10.85
C GLN A 16 14.70 0.75 11.02
N LEU A 17 14.90 -0.52 10.65
CA LEU A 17 13.90 -1.58 10.86
C LEU A 17 13.61 -1.77 12.35
N ALA A 18 14.61 -1.70 13.23
CA ALA A 18 14.40 -1.77 14.66
C ALA A 18 13.52 -0.62 15.18
N VAL A 19 13.76 0.61 14.70
CA VAL A 19 12.91 1.77 15.04
C VAL A 19 11.47 1.56 14.59
N ILE A 20 11.26 1.04 13.37
CA ILE A 20 9.93 0.71 12.86
C ILE A 20 9.25 -0.34 13.74
N PHE A 21 9.96 -1.41 14.14
CA PHE A 21 9.41 -2.44 15.02
C PHE A 21 9.09 -1.93 16.43
N ILE A 22 9.89 -1.02 16.99
CA ILE A 22 9.60 -0.36 18.27
C ILE A 22 8.33 0.49 18.15
N TRP A 23 8.22 1.29 17.08
CA TRP A 23 7.02 2.08 16.82
C TRP A 23 5.77 1.19 16.68
N LEU A 24 5.84 0.14 15.85
CA LEU A 24 4.76 -0.84 15.70
C LEU A 24 4.39 -1.48 17.04
N SER A 25 5.38 -1.97 17.79
CA SER A 25 5.19 -2.53 19.13
C SER A 25 4.45 -1.56 20.05
N GLY A 26 4.84 -0.28 20.05
CA GLY A 26 4.15 0.78 20.78
C GLY A 26 2.68 0.93 20.38
N MET A 27 2.36 0.91 19.08
CA MET A 27 0.97 1.00 18.60
C MET A 27 0.11 -0.15 19.11
N TYR A 28 0.61 -1.39 19.04
CA TYR A 28 -0.08 -2.56 19.58
C TYR A 28 -0.19 -2.53 21.11
N PHE A 29 0.84 -2.07 21.81
CA PHE A 29 0.83 -1.98 23.28
C PHE A 29 -0.19 -0.94 23.77
N HIS A 30 -0.24 0.22 23.13
CA HIS A 30 -1.25 1.25 23.41
C HIS A 30 -2.66 0.72 23.15
N GLY A 31 -2.86 -0.01 22.05
CA GLY A 31 -4.09 -0.75 21.79
C GLY A 31 -4.46 -1.73 22.89
N ALA A 32 -3.48 -2.45 23.44
CA ALA A 32 -3.72 -3.45 24.47
C ALA A 32 -4.00 -2.88 25.87
N ARG A 33 -3.50 -1.68 26.20
CA ARG A 33 -3.47 -1.17 27.59
C ARG A 33 -4.22 0.13 27.82
N PHE A 34 -4.36 0.96 26.80
CA PHE A 34 -4.87 2.33 26.94
C PHE A 34 -5.91 2.66 25.86
N SER A 35 -6.73 1.67 25.50
CA SER A 35 -7.66 1.80 24.39
C SER A 35 -9.05 1.28 24.74
N ASN A 36 -10.03 1.65 23.91
CA ASN A 36 -11.38 1.10 23.94
C ASN A 36 -11.61 0.02 22.87
N TYR A 37 -10.57 -0.71 22.43
CA TYR A 37 -10.63 -1.63 21.29
C TYR A 37 -11.74 -2.69 21.41
N VAL A 38 -11.86 -3.37 22.54
CA VAL A 38 -12.88 -4.42 22.73
C VAL A 38 -14.29 -3.83 22.72
N ALA A 39 -14.48 -2.68 23.37
CA ALA A 39 -15.76 -1.97 23.33
C ALA A 39 -16.11 -1.53 21.90
N TRP A 40 -15.15 -0.96 21.17
CA TRP A 40 -15.31 -0.61 19.77
C TRP A 40 -15.64 -1.83 18.90
N LEU A 41 -15.02 -2.98 19.15
CA LEU A 41 -15.26 -4.20 18.38
C LEU A 41 -16.72 -4.68 18.51
N SER A 42 -17.33 -4.49 19.68
CA SER A 42 -18.75 -4.78 19.93
C SER A 42 -19.71 -3.78 19.28
N ASN A 43 -19.30 -2.51 19.09
CA ASN A 43 -20.13 -1.51 18.40
C ASN A 43 -19.27 -0.54 17.55
N PRO A 44 -18.77 -0.99 16.39
CA PRO A 44 -17.80 -0.24 15.59
C PRO A 44 -18.41 0.96 14.86
N THR A 45 -19.74 1.09 14.85
CA THR A 45 -20.45 2.16 14.15
C THR A 45 -20.69 3.38 15.04
N ALA A 46 -20.92 3.16 16.34
CA ALA A 46 -21.20 4.21 17.31
C ALA A 46 -19.95 4.66 18.09
N ILE A 47 -19.11 3.71 18.52
CA ILE A 47 -17.94 4.00 19.36
C ILE A 47 -16.79 4.52 18.50
N LYS A 48 -16.07 5.54 18.98
CA LYS A 48 -14.92 6.10 18.27
C LYS A 48 -13.63 5.40 18.71
N PRO A 49 -12.73 5.05 17.77
CA PRO A 49 -11.42 4.50 18.11
C PRO A 49 -10.60 5.45 18.99
N SER A 50 -10.12 4.97 20.14
CA SER A 50 -9.25 5.72 21.03
C SER A 50 -8.18 4.81 21.62
N ALA A 51 -6.92 5.24 21.63
CA ALA A 51 -5.79 4.46 22.14
C ALA A 51 -4.74 5.32 22.88
N GLN A 52 -5.11 6.56 23.25
CA GLN A 52 -4.24 7.48 23.95
C GLN A 52 -5.02 8.17 25.07
N VAL A 53 -4.47 8.13 26.28
CA VAL A 53 -5.04 8.75 27.48
C VAL A 53 -4.03 9.74 28.04
N VAL A 54 -4.49 10.94 28.35
CA VAL A 54 -3.68 12.05 28.87
C VAL A 54 -3.72 12.04 30.39
N TRP A 55 -2.56 12.23 31.04
CA TRP A 55 -2.49 12.34 32.49
C TRP A 55 -3.09 13.66 33.02
N PRO A 56 -3.81 13.64 34.15
CA PRO A 56 -4.45 14.82 34.74
C PRO A 56 -3.47 15.62 35.60
N ILE A 57 -2.66 16.47 34.95
CA ILE A 57 -1.62 17.26 35.64
C ILE A 57 -2.00 18.74 35.74
N VAL A 58 -2.38 19.34 34.61
CA VAL A 58 -2.55 20.81 34.46
C VAL A 58 -3.89 21.20 33.83
N GLY A 59 -4.91 20.35 33.90
CA GLY A 59 -6.19 20.54 33.19
C GLY A 59 -6.20 19.96 31.77
N GLN A 60 -5.09 19.37 31.33
CA GLN A 60 -4.95 18.75 30.00
C GLN A 60 -5.78 17.46 29.85
N GLU A 61 -6.31 16.90 30.94
CA GLU A 61 -7.28 15.81 30.91
C GLU A 61 -8.59 16.19 30.21
N ILE A 62 -8.84 17.48 29.95
CA ILE A 62 -9.90 17.94 29.04
C ILE A 62 -9.79 17.32 27.63
N LEU A 63 -8.59 16.87 27.23
CA LEU A 63 -8.36 16.16 25.97
C LEU A 63 -8.89 14.71 25.99
N ASN A 64 -9.16 14.14 27.16
CA ASN A 64 -9.76 12.82 27.29
C ASN A 64 -11.28 12.94 27.08
N ALA A 65 -11.68 13.12 25.82
CA ALA A 65 -13.09 13.23 25.45
C ALA A 65 -13.81 11.87 25.62
N ASP A 66 -15.12 11.93 25.90
CA ASP A 66 -15.97 10.74 25.84
C ASP A 66 -16.08 10.24 24.39
N VAL A 67 -15.51 9.07 24.14
CA VAL A 67 -15.48 8.42 22.82
C VAL A 67 -16.45 7.24 22.74
N GLY A 68 -17.29 7.05 23.76
CA GLY A 68 -18.19 5.92 23.91
C GLY A 68 -17.52 4.67 24.49
N GLY A 69 -18.34 3.67 24.83
CA GLY A 69 -17.87 2.43 25.45
C GLY A 69 -17.38 2.59 26.89
N GLY A 70 -17.81 3.65 27.59
CA GLY A 70 -17.35 3.96 28.95
C GLY A 70 -15.90 4.40 29.04
N PHE A 71 -15.31 4.84 27.92
CA PHE A 71 -13.90 5.22 27.82
C PHE A 71 -13.74 6.70 27.49
N GLN A 72 -12.75 7.33 28.12
CA GLN A 72 -12.35 8.71 27.86
C GLN A 72 -10.90 8.76 27.39
N GLY A 73 -10.66 9.43 26.26
CA GLY A 73 -9.32 9.53 25.68
C GLY A 73 -9.30 10.33 24.38
N ILE A 74 -8.16 10.35 23.72
CA ILE A 74 -7.99 11.01 22.43
C ILE A 74 -8.45 10.06 21.33
N GLN A 75 -9.41 10.52 20.52
CA GLN A 75 -9.81 9.81 19.31
C GLN A 75 -8.62 9.70 18.34
N ILE A 76 -8.29 8.48 17.94
CA ILE A 76 -7.22 8.21 16.96
C ILE A 76 -7.80 8.14 15.55
N THR A 77 -6.99 8.52 14.55
CA THR A 77 -7.36 8.52 13.13
C THR A 77 -6.39 7.71 12.26
N SER A 78 -5.64 6.80 12.88
CA SER A 78 -4.62 5.96 12.24
C SER A 78 -5.17 4.68 11.62
N GLY A 79 -6.41 4.29 11.91
CA GLY A 79 -7.05 3.11 11.36
C GLY A 79 -6.61 1.76 11.96
N PHE A 80 -5.86 1.76 13.06
CA PHE A 80 -5.37 0.53 13.69
C PHE A 80 -6.49 -0.41 14.16
N PHE A 81 -7.61 0.12 14.64
CA PHE A 81 -8.73 -0.70 15.10
C PHE A 81 -9.36 -1.50 13.95
N GLN A 82 -9.58 -0.86 12.81
CA GLN A 82 -10.08 -1.50 11.61
C GLN A 82 -9.09 -2.55 11.07
N LEU A 83 -7.79 -2.26 11.11
CA LEU A 83 -6.73 -3.20 10.76
C LEU A 83 -6.70 -4.44 11.68
N TRP A 84 -6.81 -4.24 12.99
CA TRP A 84 -6.79 -5.34 13.97
C TRP A 84 -8.03 -6.22 13.85
N ARG A 85 -9.22 -5.62 13.64
CA ARG A 85 -10.43 -6.38 13.34
C ARG A 85 -10.26 -7.20 12.06
N ALA A 86 -9.74 -6.59 10.99
CA ALA A 86 -9.46 -7.30 9.74
C ALA A 86 -8.44 -8.44 9.92
N SER A 87 -7.58 -8.38 10.93
CA SER A 87 -6.62 -9.46 11.26
C SER A 87 -7.21 -10.56 12.15
N GLY A 88 -8.48 -10.44 12.56
CA GLY A 88 -9.14 -11.40 13.45
C GLY A 88 -8.72 -11.28 14.92
N ILE A 89 -8.22 -10.11 15.34
CA ILE A 89 -7.88 -9.84 16.74
C ILE A 89 -9.16 -9.49 17.51
N VAL A 90 -9.48 -10.23 18.56
CA VAL A 90 -10.73 -10.09 19.33
C VAL A 90 -10.53 -9.66 20.78
N ASN A 91 -9.30 -9.69 21.29
CA ASN A 91 -9.01 -9.31 22.68
C ASN A 91 -7.64 -8.60 22.84
N GLU A 92 -7.48 -7.96 24.01
CA GLU A 92 -6.29 -7.20 24.36
C GLU A 92 -5.04 -8.07 24.56
N THR A 93 -5.21 -9.33 24.97
CA THR A 93 -4.08 -10.26 25.17
C THR A 93 -3.35 -10.52 23.86
N GLN A 94 -4.07 -10.69 22.76
CA GLN A 94 -3.49 -10.83 21.42
C GLN A 94 -2.68 -9.60 21.00
N LEU A 95 -3.21 -8.39 21.26
CA LEU A 95 -2.48 -7.14 21.00
C LEU A 95 -1.21 -7.05 21.85
N TYR A 96 -1.31 -7.41 23.13
CA TYR A 96 -0.18 -7.39 24.05
C TYR A 96 0.93 -8.35 23.61
N VAL A 97 0.60 -9.59 23.28
CA VAL A 97 1.58 -10.58 22.79
C VAL A 97 2.21 -10.13 21.47
N THR A 98 1.43 -9.53 20.57
CA THR A 98 1.94 -8.96 19.32
C THR A 98 2.93 -7.82 19.57
N ALA A 99 2.64 -6.96 20.55
CA ALA A 99 3.55 -5.89 20.95
C ALA A 99 4.89 -6.44 21.47
N ILE A 100 4.86 -7.47 22.33
CA ILE A 100 6.08 -8.12 22.82
C ILE A 100 6.87 -8.77 21.68
N GLY A 101 6.18 -9.46 20.75
CA GLY A 101 6.80 -10.02 19.56
C GLY A 101 7.50 -8.95 18.70
N GLY A 102 6.85 -7.80 18.48
CA GLY A 102 7.46 -6.66 17.79
C GLY A 102 8.70 -6.13 18.50
N LEU A 103 8.70 -6.06 19.83
CA LEU A 103 9.87 -5.61 20.60
C LEU A 103 11.04 -6.60 20.53
N LEU A 104 10.76 -7.91 20.55
CA LEU A 104 11.78 -8.93 20.34
C LEU A 104 12.38 -8.85 18.93
N MET A 105 11.55 -8.63 17.90
CA MET A 105 12.02 -8.40 16.53
C MET A 105 12.88 -7.15 16.43
N ALA A 106 12.54 -6.06 17.13
CA ALA A 106 13.39 -4.87 17.18
C ALA A 106 14.78 -5.19 17.76
N GLY A 107 14.84 -5.96 18.85
CA GLY A 107 16.11 -6.43 19.44
C GLY A 107 16.92 -7.28 18.46
N LEU A 108 16.27 -8.18 17.72
CA LEU A 108 16.91 -8.99 16.67
C LEU A 108 17.43 -8.14 15.51
N MET A 109 16.69 -7.12 15.08
CA MET A 109 17.16 -6.19 14.04
C MET A 109 18.39 -5.42 14.50
N LEU A 110 18.40 -4.88 15.73
CA LEU A 110 19.59 -4.22 16.29
C LEU A 110 20.79 -5.16 16.35
N PHE A 111 20.58 -6.40 16.79
CA PHE A 111 21.63 -7.42 16.83
C PHE A 111 22.16 -7.73 15.42
N ALA A 112 21.29 -7.94 14.44
CA ALA A 112 21.67 -8.22 13.06
C ALA A 112 22.48 -7.05 12.45
N GLY A 113 22.05 -5.80 12.70
CA GLY A 113 22.77 -4.61 12.28
C GLY A 113 24.17 -4.50 12.87
N TRP A 114 24.32 -4.77 14.17
CA TRP A 114 25.62 -4.85 14.84
C TRP A 114 26.48 -5.99 14.28
N PHE A 115 25.89 -7.18 14.14
CA PHE A 115 26.59 -8.40 13.73
C PHE A 115 27.15 -8.25 12.32
N HIS A 116 26.34 -7.79 11.37
CA HIS A 116 26.74 -7.58 9.98
C HIS A 116 27.61 -6.34 9.74
N TYR A 117 27.95 -5.59 10.79
CA TYR A 117 28.93 -4.50 10.71
C TYR A 117 30.23 -4.84 11.44
N HIS A 118 30.14 -5.34 12.67
CA HIS A 118 31.29 -5.54 13.56
C HIS A 118 31.84 -6.97 13.56
N LYS A 119 31.07 -7.98 13.17
CA LYS A 119 31.48 -9.39 13.24
C LYS A 119 31.59 -10.05 11.87
N ALA A 120 30.53 -9.96 11.07
CA ALA A 120 30.42 -10.62 9.77
C ALA A 120 30.03 -9.63 8.67
N ALA A 121 30.93 -8.67 8.41
CA ALA A 121 30.70 -7.62 7.43
C ALA A 121 30.80 -8.16 6.00
N PRO A 122 29.72 -8.10 5.18
CA PRO A 122 29.74 -8.63 3.82
C PRO A 122 30.76 -7.89 2.93
N LYS A 123 31.22 -8.55 1.87
CA LYS A 123 32.11 -7.95 0.84
C LYS A 123 31.29 -7.23 -0.23
N LEU A 124 31.92 -6.34 -0.98
CA LEU A 124 31.25 -5.57 -2.05
C LEU A 124 30.57 -6.45 -3.10
N GLU A 125 31.20 -7.55 -3.50
CA GLU A 125 30.65 -8.53 -4.46
C GLU A 125 29.27 -9.06 -4.04
N TRP A 126 29.04 -9.26 -2.74
CA TRP A 126 27.74 -9.68 -2.24
C TRP A 126 26.67 -8.61 -2.43
N PHE A 127 27.00 -7.34 -2.15
CA PHE A 127 26.09 -6.21 -2.36
C PHE A 127 25.77 -5.97 -3.84
N GLN A 128 26.71 -6.27 -4.74
CA GLN A 128 26.57 -6.10 -6.17
C GLN A 128 25.90 -7.29 -6.87
N ASN A 129 25.56 -8.35 -6.14
CA ASN A 129 24.82 -9.50 -6.68
C ASN A 129 23.32 -9.18 -6.82
N VAL A 130 23.02 -8.31 -7.79
CA VAL A 130 21.69 -7.75 -8.01
C VAL A 130 20.68 -8.78 -8.52
N GLU A 131 21.11 -9.75 -9.33
CA GLU A 131 20.27 -10.85 -9.78
C GLU A 131 19.77 -11.69 -8.59
N SER A 132 20.68 -12.06 -7.67
CA SER A 132 20.30 -12.77 -6.45
C SER A 132 19.38 -11.92 -5.58
N MET A 133 19.73 -10.65 -5.36
CA MET A 133 18.91 -9.73 -4.54
C MET A 133 17.48 -9.60 -5.08
N LEU A 134 17.31 -9.41 -6.40
CA LEU A 134 15.99 -9.31 -7.02
C LEU A 134 15.20 -10.61 -6.95
N ASN A 135 15.82 -11.76 -7.22
CA ASN A 135 15.15 -13.06 -7.09
C ASN A 135 14.65 -13.29 -5.66
N HIS A 136 15.49 -13.02 -4.65
CA HIS A 136 15.12 -13.18 -3.23
C HIS A 136 14.08 -12.17 -2.77
N HIS A 137 14.13 -10.92 -3.25
CA HIS A 137 13.11 -9.92 -2.90
C HIS A 137 11.77 -10.20 -3.57
N LEU A 138 11.76 -10.59 -4.85
CA LEU A 138 10.53 -10.91 -5.58
C LEU A 138 9.90 -12.21 -5.07
N ALA A 139 10.62 -13.33 -5.10
CA ALA A 139 10.04 -14.61 -4.70
C ALA A 139 9.98 -14.79 -3.18
N GLY A 140 11.05 -14.42 -2.48
CA GLY A 140 11.16 -14.57 -1.03
C GLY A 140 10.34 -13.51 -0.28
N LEU A 141 10.77 -12.26 -0.33
CA LEU A 141 10.16 -11.20 0.48
C LEU A 141 8.70 -10.92 0.06
N LEU A 142 8.45 -10.65 -1.23
CA LEU A 142 7.11 -10.33 -1.73
C LEU A 142 6.26 -11.59 -1.89
N GLY A 143 6.79 -12.62 -2.54
CA GLY A 143 6.08 -13.87 -2.82
C GLY A 143 5.68 -14.65 -1.56
N LEU A 144 6.64 -15.03 -0.72
CA LEU A 144 6.34 -15.74 0.53
C LEU A 144 5.61 -14.84 1.54
N GLY A 145 5.85 -13.53 1.52
CA GLY A 145 5.08 -12.56 2.30
C GLY A 145 3.60 -12.59 1.94
N CYS A 146 3.25 -12.45 0.66
CA CYS A 146 1.87 -12.53 0.19
C CYS A 146 1.25 -13.90 0.45
N LEU A 147 2.00 -14.99 0.27
CA LEU A 147 1.51 -16.35 0.52
C LEU A 147 1.18 -16.56 2.01
N SER A 148 2.08 -16.14 2.89
CA SER A 148 1.90 -16.25 4.34
C SER A 148 0.73 -15.39 4.81
N TRP A 149 0.59 -14.18 4.26
CA TRP A 149 -0.55 -13.32 4.57
C TRP A 149 -1.88 -13.90 4.07
N SER A 150 -1.92 -14.45 2.85
CA SER A 150 -3.09 -15.17 2.36
C SER A 150 -3.46 -16.36 3.26
N GLY A 151 -2.46 -17.13 3.72
CA GLY A 151 -2.68 -18.22 4.67
C GLY A 151 -3.26 -17.73 6.00
N HIS A 152 -2.71 -16.66 6.57
CA HIS A 152 -3.29 -16.01 7.76
C HIS A 152 -4.72 -15.53 7.50
N GLN A 153 -4.97 -14.92 6.35
CA GLN A 153 -6.31 -14.44 6.01
C GLN A 153 -7.31 -15.60 5.96
N ILE A 154 -6.98 -16.67 5.24
CA ILE A 154 -7.86 -17.84 5.05
C ILE A 154 -8.15 -18.55 6.38
N HIS A 155 -7.13 -18.75 7.20
CA HIS A 155 -7.22 -19.63 8.37
C HIS A 155 -7.55 -18.90 9.68
N VAL A 156 -7.40 -17.57 9.74
CA VAL A 156 -7.62 -16.78 10.96
C VAL A 156 -8.58 -15.62 10.74
N SER A 157 -8.26 -14.71 9.82
CA SER A 157 -9.05 -13.49 9.59
C SER A 157 -10.47 -13.80 9.12
N LEU A 158 -10.60 -14.63 8.09
CA LEU A 158 -11.86 -14.97 7.44
C LEU A 158 -12.89 -15.61 8.39
N PRO A 159 -12.57 -16.67 9.16
CA PRO A 159 -13.55 -17.27 10.07
C PRO A 159 -13.98 -16.30 11.17
N VAL A 160 -13.04 -15.56 11.76
CA VAL A 160 -13.34 -14.57 12.81
C VAL A 160 -14.22 -13.44 12.28
N ASN A 161 -13.87 -12.85 11.14
CA ASN A 161 -14.67 -11.74 10.57
C ASN A 161 -16.04 -12.21 10.10
N LYS A 162 -16.18 -13.44 9.61
CA LYS A 162 -17.50 -13.99 9.25
C LYS A 162 -18.44 -14.07 10.46
N LEU A 163 -17.92 -14.44 11.63
CA LEU A 163 -18.68 -14.45 12.88
C LEU A 163 -18.95 -13.04 13.42
N LEU A 164 -17.95 -12.15 13.38
CA LEU A 164 -18.13 -10.76 13.79
C LEU A 164 -19.14 -10.00 12.92
N ASP A 165 -19.20 -10.31 11.63
CA ASP A 165 -20.16 -9.71 10.69
C ASP A 165 -21.56 -10.35 10.85
N ALA A 166 -21.65 -11.56 11.39
CA ALA A 166 -22.90 -12.21 11.79
C ALA A 166 -23.43 -11.74 13.17
N GLY A 167 -22.72 -10.82 13.84
CA GLY A 167 -23.13 -10.25 15.13
C GLY A 167 -22.77 -11.11 16.34
N VAL A 168 -21.92 -12.12 16.19
CA VAL A 168 -21.40 -12.91 17.31
C VAL A 168 -20.50 -12.02 18.17
N THR A 169 -20.67 -12.08 19.48
CA THR A 169 -19.88 -11.25 20.39
C THR A 169 -18.42 -11.69 20.39
N PRO A 170 -17.43 -10.78 20.50
CA PRO A 170 -16.01 -11.14 20.42
C PRO A 170 -15.57 -12.21 21.43
N GLN A 171 -16.22 -12.29 22.59
CA GLN A 171 -15.93 -13.24 23.66
C GLN A 171 -16.43 -14.66 23.35
N GLU A 172 -17.45 -14.80 22.49
CA GLU A 172 -18.02 -16.09 22.09
C GLU A 172 -17.34 -16.67 20.84
N ILE A 173 -16.50 -15.88 20.16
CA ILE A 173 -15.78 -16.34 18.97
C ILE A 173 -14.66 -17.30 19.41
N PRO A 174 -14.61 -18.52 18.85
CA PRO A 174 -13.51 -19.46 19.09
C PRO A 174 -12.15 -18.80 18.84
N LEU A 175 -11.14 -19.13 19.64
CA LEU A 175 -9.83 -18.54 19.43
C LEU A 175 -9.23 -19.03 18.11
N PRO A 176 -8.37 -18.24 17.43
CA PRO A 176 -7.82 -18.59 16.12
C PRO A 176 -7.22 -20.00 15.99
N HIS A 177 -6.61 -20.53 17.04
CA HIS A 177 -6.03 -21.87 17.02
C HIS A 177 -7.09 -22.99 16.98
N GLU A 178 -8.31 -22.74 17.46
CA GLU A 178 -9.41 -23.69 17.39
C GLU A 178 -9.87 -23.90 15.94
N PHE A 179 -9.90 -22.84 15.12
CA PHE A 179 -10.18 -22.96 13.68
C PHE A 179 -9.11 -23.75 12.92
N ILE A 180 -7.86 -23.74 13.39
CA ILE A 180 -6.77 -24.52 12.78
C ILE A 180 -6.88 -26.00 13.18
N LEU A 181 -7.13 -26.27 14.46
CA LEU A 181 -7.14 -27.63 15.01
C LEU A 181 -8.45 -28.37 14.71
N ASN A 182 -9.57 -27.66 14.65
CA ASN A 182 -10.89 -28.24 14.39
C ASN A 182 -11.37 -27.93 12.97
N ARG A 183 -11.16 -28.90 12.08
CA ARG A 183 -11.61 -28.82 10.68
C ARG A 183 -13.13 -28.74 10.55
N GLU A 184 -13.90 -29.32 11.46
CA GLU A 184 -15.36 -29.25 11.42
C GLU A 184 -15.85 -27.82 11.65
N LEU A 185 -15.21 -27.09 12.58
CA LEU A 185 -15.50 -25.69 12.85
C LEU A 185 -15.28 -24.82 11.60
N MET A 186 -14.18 -25.02 10.88
CA MET A 186 -13.96 -24.36 9.59
C MET A 186 -14.95 -24.82 8.53
N GLY A 187 -15.27 -26.11 8.48
CA GLY A 187 -16.23 -26.69 7.53
C GLY A 187 -17.66 -26.17 7.68
N GLN A 188 -18.08 -25.79 8.90
CA GLN A 188 -19.37 -25.14 9.15
C GLN A 188 -19.44 -23.75 8.51
N LEU A 189 -18.33 -23.01 8.51
CA LEU A 189 -18.24 -21.68 7.90
C LEU A 189 -17.98 -21.76 6.39
N TYR A 190 -17.12 -22.68 5.97
CA TYR A 190 -16.63 -22.84 4.60
C TYR A 190 -16.67 -24.33 4.24
N PRO A 191 -17.79 -24.85 3.69
CA PRO A 191 -17.99 -26.28 3.43
C PRO A 191 -16.88 -26.94 2.59
N SER A 192 -16.18 -26.20 1.73
CA SER A 192 -15.08 -26.73 0.93
C SER A 192 -13.92 -27.26 1.78
N PHE A 193 -13.74 -26.78 3.01
CA PHE A 193 -12.72 -27.31 3.93
C PHE A 193 -12.92 -28.80 4.23
N LEU A 194 -14.16 -29.31 4.17
CA LEU A 194 -14.46 -30.75 4.34
C LEU A 194 -13.95 -31.61 3.18
N LYS A 195 -13.59 -31.03 2.04
CA LYS A 195 -12.93 -31.72 0.91
C LYS A 195 -11.42 -31.86 1.07
N GLY A 196 -10.80 -31.02 1.91
CA GLY A 196 -9.40 -31.11 2.27
C GLY A 196 -8.51 -30.56 1.16
N LEU A 197 -7.24 -30.98 1.11
CA LEU A 197 -6.27 -30.45 0.13
C LEU A 197 -6.30 -31.18 -1.22
N THR A 198 -7.09 -32.24 -1.37
CA THR A 198 -7.16 -33.01 -2.63
C THR A 198 -7.44 -32.12 -3.84
N PRO A 199 -8.42 -31.19 -3.82
CA PRO A 199 -8.69 -30.32 -4.97
C PRO A 199 -7.51 -29.40 -5.32
N PHE A 200 -6.62 -29.08 -4.38
CA PHE A 200 -5.44 -28.27 -4.67
C PHE A 200 -4.43 -29.06 -5.51
N PHE A 201 -4.10 -30.29 -5.09
CA PHE A 201 -3.12 -31.13 -5.77
C PHE A 201 -3.63 -31.75 -7.07
N THR A 202 -4.95 -31.86 -7.26
CA THR A 202 -5.55 -32.31 -8.53
C THR A 202 -5.91 -31.17 -9.48
N LEU A 203 -5.57 -29.91 -9.13
CA LEU A 203 -5.90 -28.70 -9.89
C LEU A 203 -7.41 -28.46 -10.07
N ASN A 204 -8.24 -29.06 -9.22
CA ASN A 204 -9.69 -28.88 -9.23
C ASN A 204 -10.12 -27.65 -8.39
N TRP A 205 -9.57 -26.48 -8.71
CA TRP A 205 -9.61 -25.31 -7.83
C TRP A 205 -10.99 -24.62 -7.71
N HIS A 206 -11.96 -24.95 -8.56
CA HIS A 206 -13.32 -24.41 -8.47
C HIS A 206 -14.01 -24.74 -7.14
N GLU A 207 -13.49 -25.72 -6.40
CA GLU A 207 -14.02 -26.14 -5.11
C GLU A 207 -13.78 -25.13 -3.98
N TYR A 208 -12.86 -24.18 -4.14
CA TYR A 208 -12.49 -23.20 -3.10
C TYR A 208 -13.24 -21.86 -3.20
N THR A 209 -14.38 -21.84 -3.89
CA THR A 209 -15.15 -20.62 -4.19
C THR A 209 -15.88 -19.99 -3.00
N ASP A 210 -15.91 -20.66 -1.85
CA ASP A 210 -16.54 -20.16 -0.63
C ASP A 210 -15.63 -19.23 0.21
N PHE A 211 -14.30 -19.35 0.08
CA PHE A 211 -13.33 -18.48 0.75
C PHE A 211 -12.34 -17.76 -0.18
N LEU A 212 -12.17 -18.21 -1.44
CA LEU A 212 -11.45 -17.48 -2.50
C LEU A 212 -12.47 -16.98 -3.53
N THR A 213 -12.96 -15.76 -3.32
CA THR A 213 -14.02 -15.19 -4.15
C THR A 213 -13.48 -14.17 -5.15
N PHE A 214 -14.35 -13.72 -6.05
CA PHE A 214 -14.11 -12.60 -6.97
C PHE A 214 -15.38 -11.75 -7.09
N LYS A 215 -15.91 -11.33 -5.94
CA LYS A 215 -17.19 -10.59 -5.89
C LYS A 215 -17.03 -9.18 -6.44
N GLY A 216 -15.91 -8.53 -6.13
CA GLY A 216 -15.72 -7.11 -6.37
C GLY A 216 -16.54 -6.26 -5.38
N GLY A 217 -16.24 -4.96 -5.35
CA GLY A 217 -16.98 -4.00 -4.54
C GLY A 217 -16.75 -4.14 -3.04
N LEU A 218 -17.78 -3.81 -2.27
CA LEU A 218 -17.73 -3.66 -0.82
C LEU A 218 -18.72 -4.62 -0.14
N ASN A 219 -18.33 -5.13 1.02
CA ASN A 219 -19.21 -5.84 1.92
C ASN A 219 -20.23 -4.85 2.50
N PRO A 220 -21.54 -5.05 2.28
CA PRO A 220 -22.58 -4.11 2.70
C PRO A 220 -22.72 -3.98 4.23
N VAL A 221 -22.25 -4.97 5.00
CA VAL A 221 -22.28 -4.92 6.48
C VAL A 221 -21.21 -3.98 7.01
N THR A 222 -20.01 -4.05 6.45
CA THR A 222 -18.83 -3.37 7.00
C THR A 222 -18.42 -2.13 6.21
N GLY A 223 -18.84 -2.00 4.96
CA GLY A 223 -18.41 -0.95 4.03
C GLY A 223 -16.95 -1.07 3.59
N GLY A 224 -16.26 -2.16 3.94
CA GLY A 224 -14.91 -2.48 3.48
C GLY A 224 -14.93 -3.49 2.33
N LEU A 225 -13.78 -3.73 1.70
CA LEU A 225 -13.61 -4.79 0.69
C LEU A 225 -13.93 -6.17 1.29
N TRP A 226 -14.34 -7.10 0.42
CA TRP A 226 -14.52 -8.50 0.81
C TRP A 226 -13.17 -9.11 1.19
N LEU A 227 -13.03 -9.56 2.45
CA LEU A 227 -11.79 -10.20 2.91
C LEU A 227 -11.48 -11.49 2.13
N THR A 228 -12.50 -12.18 1.60
CA THR A 228 -12.35 -13.35 0.72
C THR A 228 -11.74 -12.98 -0.63
N ASP A 229 -12.08 -11.81 -1.18
CA ASP A 229 -11.44 -11.27 -2.39
C ASP A 229 -10.00 -10.83 -2.07
N ILE A 230 -9.76 -10.24 -0.89
CA ILE A 230 -8.40 -9.84 -0.47
C ILE A 230 -7.49 -11.07 -0.28
N ALA A 231 -8.01 -12.16 0.29
CA ALA A 231 -7.27 -13.42 0.41
C ALA A 231 -6.89 -13.98 -0.96
N HIS A 232 -7.84 -14.00 -1.90
CA HIS A 232 -7.60 -14.43 -3.27
C HIS A 232 -6.60 -13.52 -4.00
N HIS A 233 -6.69 -12.21 -3.79
CA HIS A 233 -5.74 -11.23 -4.32
C HIS A 233 -4.30 -11.50 -3.84
N HIS A 234 -4.08 -11.72 -2.54
CA HIS A 234 -2.74 -12.02 -2.02
C HIS A 234 -2.22 -13.37 -2.52
N LEU A 235 -3.08 -14.38 -2.66
CA LEU A 235 -2.68 -15.66 -3.25
C LEU A 235 -2.21 -15.49 -4.70
N ALA A 236 -2.95 -14.72 -5.51
CA ALA A 236 -2.57 -14.44 -6.89
C ALA A 236 -1.24 -13.65 -6.97
N LEU A 237 -1.05 -12.63 -6.12
CA LEU A 237 0.20 -11.89 -6.04
C LEU A 237 1.37 -12.74 -5.55
N ALA A 238 1.14 -13.69 -4.66
CA ALA A 238 2.16 -14.63 -4.20
C ALA A 238 2.67 -15.47 -5.37
N VAL A 239 1.77 -16.08 -6.15
CA VAL A 239 2.14 -16.86 -7.33
C VAL A 239 2.88 -15.99 -8.33
N LEU A 240 2.35 -14.80 -8.65
CA LEU A 240 2.99 -13.86 -9.58
C LEU A 240 4.42 -13.51 -9.15
N SER A 241 4.61 -13.16 -7.88
CA SER A 241 5.91 -12.71 -7.36
C SER A 241 6.92 -13.85 -7.24
N ILE A 242 6.46 -15.05 -6.84
CA ILE A 242 7.29 -16.27 -6.82
C ILE A 242 7.77 -16.58 -8.23
N VAL A 243 6.88 -16.59 -9.22
CA VAL A 243 7.27 -16.84 -10.62
C VAL A 243 8.21 -15.75 -11.13
N ALA A 244 7.91 -14.47 -10.87
CA ALA A 244 8.76 -13.35 -11.28
C ALA A 244 10.17 -13.42 -10.68
N GLY A 245 10.31 -13.88 -9.43
CA GLY A 245 11.60 -14.05 -8.76
C GLY A 245 12.45 -15.21 -9.27
N HIS A 246 12.04 -15.93 -10.32
CA HIS A 246 12.84 -16.95 -11.01
C HIS A 246 13.32 -16.48 -12.40
N MET A 247 13.17 -15.19 -12.72
CA MET A 247 13.56 -14.64 -14.02
C MET A 247 15.08 -14.50 -14.18
N TYR A 248 15.80 -14.12 -13.11
CA TYR A 248 17.21 -13.70 -13.23
C TYR A 248 18.19 -14.86 -13.02
N ARG A 249 19.23 -14.89 -13.86
CA ARG A 249 20.25 -15.94 -13.87
C ARG A 249 21.06 -15.92 -12.57
N THR A 250 21.24 -17.09 -11.97
CA THR A 250 22.10 -17.27 -10.80
C THR A 250 23.12 -18.39 -11.07
N ASN A 251 23.48 -19.20 -10.07
CA ASN A 251 24.59 -20.15 -10.15
C ASN A 251 24.32 -21.35 -11.09
N TRP A 252 23.06 -21.61 -11.45
CA TRP A 252 22.67 -22.78 -12.25
C TRP A 252 22.52 -22.50 -13.75
N GLY A 253 23.00 -21.36 -14.23
CA GLY A 253 23.04 -21.03 -15.66
C GLY A 253 21.70 -20.71 -16.34
N ILE A 254 20.56 -21.02 -15.70
CA ILE A 254 19.21 -20.75 -16.19
C ILE A 254 18.76 -19.34 -15.76
N GLY A 255 18.12 -18.60 -16.66
CA GLY A 255 17.59 -17.25 -16.43
C GLY A 255 18.31 -16.16 -17.24
N HIS A 256 17.93 -14.91 -17.00
CA HIS A 256 18.47 -13.74 -17.70
C HIS A 256 19.50 -12.97 -16.87
N SER A 257 20.58 -12.49 -17.49
CA SER A 257 21.44 -11.46 -16.89
C SER A 257 20.83 -10.08 -17.14
N ILE A 258 20.78 -9.22 -16.12
CA ILE A 258 20.22 -7.87 -16.24
C ILE A 258 21.06 -7.05 -17.22
N LYS A 259 22.39 -7.23 -17.20
CA LYS A 259 23.28 -6.55 -18.12
C LYS A 259 23.02 -6.93 -19.58
N GLU A 260 22.87 -8.23 -19.87
CA GLU A 260 22.52 -8.72 -21.22
C GLU A 260 21.17 -8.15 -21.69
N ILE A 261 20.17 -8.10 -20.80
CA ILE A 261 18.88 -7.47 -21.10
C ILE A 261 19.10 -6.00 -21.46
N LEU A 262 19.77 -5.22 -20.61
CA LEU A 262 19.94 -3.78 -20.86
C LEU A 262 20.69 -3.52 -22.18
N GLU A 263 21.80 -4.20 -22.43
CA GLU A 263 22.62 -3.98 -23.62
C GLU A 263 21.94 -4.43 -24.93
N SER A 264 21.04 -5.42 -24.87
CA SER A 264 20.25 -5.83 -26.04
C SER A 264 19.16 -4.82 -26.43
N HIS A 265 18.75 -3.92 -25.52
CA HIS A 265 17.72 -2.91 -25.79
C HIS A 265 18.35 -1.61 -26.32
N LYS A 266 18.61 -1.60 -27.63
CA LYS A 266 19.17 -0.46 -28.38
C LYS A 266 18.35 -0.17 -29.63
N GLY A 267 18.07 1.10 -29.90
CA GLY A 267 17.27 1.53 -31.05
C GLY A 267 17.96 2.62 -31.88
N PRO A 268 17.44 2.92 -33.08
CA PRO A 268 18.06 3.88 -33.99
C PRO A 268 18.10 5.32 -33.44
N LEU A 269 17.19 5.67 -32.53
CA LEU A 269 17.06 7.03 -31.97
C LEU A 269 17.85 7.23 -30.67
N THR A 270 18.24 6.15 -29.98
CA THR A 270 18.73 6.19 -28.59
C THR A 270 20.22 5.90 -28.46
N GLY A 271 20.98 5.96 -29.55
CA GLY A 271 22.44 5.76 -29.52
C GLY A 271 22.77 4.38 -28.96
N GLU A 272 23.65 4.30 -27.98
CA GLU A 272 24.07 3.05 -27.29
C GLU A 272 23.02 2.45 -26.34
N GLY A 273 21.78 2.95 -26.35
CA GLY A 273 20.69 2.38 -25.57
C GLY A 273 20.97 2.42 -24.07
N HIS A 274 20.75 1.31 -23.38
CA HIS A 274 20.88 1.19 -21.92
C HIS A 274 22.28 0.77 -21.45
N LYS A 275 23.28 0.77 -22.34
CA LYS A 275 24.66 0.44 -21.98
C LYS A 275 25.19 1.33 -20.85
N GLY A 276 25.89 0.74 -19.88
CA GLY A 276 26.46 1.46 -18.73
C GLY A 276 25.50 1.62 -17.54
N LEU A 277 24.19 1.39 -17.71
CA LEU A 277 23.21 1.55 -16.62
C LEU A 277 23.35 0.45 -15.54
N TYR A 278 23.71 -0.78 -15.92
CA TYR A 278 23.99 -1.85 -14.96
C TYR A 278 25.13 -1.43 -14.03
N GLU A 279 26.22 -0.90 -14.59
CA GLU A 279 27.36 -0.43 -13.83
C GLU A 279 26.99 0.79 -12.97
N VAL A 280 26.19 1.74 -13.47
CA VAL A 280 25.71 2.89 -12.66
C VAL A 280 24.97 2.40 -11.42
N LEU A 281 24.03 1.46 -11.60
CA LEU A 281 23.15 0.97 -10.54
C LEU A 281 23.83 -0.01 -9.56
N THR A 282 24.96 -0.60 -9.94
CA THR A 282 25.77 -1.47 -9.07
C THR A 282 26.90 -0.73 -8.36
N THR A 283 27.24 0.50 -8.81
CA THR A 283 28.35 1.27 -8.24
C THR A 283 27.93 2.55 -7.50
N SER A 284 26.71 3.06 -7.74
CA SER A 284 26.16 4.21 -7.01
C SER A 284 24.93 3.85 -6.17
N TRP A 285 25.08 3.98 -4.85
CA TRP A 285 23.94 3.89 -3.92
C TRP A 285 22.96 5.07 -4.09
N HIS A 286 23.44 6.24 -4.52
CA HIS A 286 22.57 7.38 -4.77
C HIS A 286 21.68 7.18 -6.01
N ALA A 287 22.20 6.54 -7.07
CA ALA A 287 21.38 6.18 -8.23
C ALA A 287 20.24 5.22 -7.84
N GLN A 288 20.54 4.18 -7.06
CA GLN A 288 19.54 3.25 -6.54
C GLN A 288 18.52 3.95 -5.64
N LEU A 289 18.98 4.75 -4.68
CA LEU A 289 18.11 5.46 -3.75
C LEU A 289 17.20 6.47 -4.47
N ALA A 290 17.69 7.14 -5.53
CA ALA A 290 16.90 8.05 -6.34
C ALA A 290 15.70 7.35 -6.99
N ILE A 291 15.95 6.20 -7.64
CA ILE A 291 14.90 5.41 -8.30
C ILE A 291 13.93 4.85 -7.25
N ASN A 292 14.44 4.27 -6.18
CA ASN A 292 13.61 3.66 -5.14
C ASN A 292 12.69 4.69 -4.47
N LEU A 293 13.20 5.88 -4.15
CA LEU A 293 12.37 6.95 -3.56
C LEU A 293 11.34 7.49 -4.55
N ALA A 294 11.68 7.63 -5.84
CA ALA A 294 10.72 8.04 -6.85
C ALA A 294 9.56 7.02 -6.98
N MET A 295 9.89 5.73 -6.98
CA MET A 295 8.89 4.65 -7.09
C MET A 295 8.07 4.46 -5.81
N ILE A 296 8.70 4.44 -4.63
CA ILE A 296 8.01 4.30 -3.34
C ILE A 296 7.14 5.52 -3.06
N GLY A 297 7.60 6.72 -3.39
CA GLY A 297 6.80 7.93 -3.23
C GLY A 297 5.56 7.93 -4.12
N SER A 298 5.74 7.53 -5.38
CA SER A 298 4.61 7.36 -6.32
C SER A 298 3.65 6.27 -5.86
N LEU A 299 4.17 5.14 -5.36
CA LEU A 299 3.35 4.05 -4.81
C LEU A 299 2.56 4.51 -3.58
N SER A 300 3.14 5.33 -2.70
CA SER A 300 2.44 5.88 -1.53
C SER A 300 1.23 6.73 -1.95
N ILE A 301 1.37 7.56 -2.99
CA ILE A 301 0.26 8.33 -3.58
C ILE A 301 -0.81 7.40 -4.19
N ILE A 302 -0.39 6.35 -4.91
CA ILE A 302 -1.33 5.36 -5.45
C ILE A 302 -2.09 4.65 -4.32
N VAL A 303 -1.42 4.29 -3.21
CA VAL A 303 -2.06 3.72 -2.02
C VAL A 303 -3.10 4.67 -1.45
N ALA A 304 -2.81 5.98 -1.36
CA ALA A 304 -3.79 6.98 -0.94
C ALA A 304 -5.04 6.94 -1.82
N HIS A 305 -4.86 6.98 -3.15
CA HIS A 305 -5.97 6.95 -4.10
C HIS A 305 -6.78 5.64 -4.07
N HIS A 306 -6.11 4.51 -3.92
CA HIS A 306 -6.78 3.21 -3.87
C HIS A 306 -7.52 3.01 -2.55
N MET A 307 -6.95 3.38 -1.41
CA MET A 307 -7.56 3.12 -0.10
C MET A 307 -8.84 3.93 0.14
N TYR A 308 -8.94 5.16 -0.36
CA TYR A 308 -10.15 5.96 -0.14
C TYR A 308 -11.31 5.47 -1.04
N ALA A 309 -11.02 5.09 -2.29
CA ALA A 309 -12.03 4.65 -3.25
C ALA A 309 -12.36 3.14 -3.14
N MET A 310 -11.46 2.35 -2.54
CA MET A 310 -11.63 0.92 -2.28
C MET A 310 -11.24 0.60 -0.82
N PRO A 311 -12.04 1.05 0.18
CA PRO A 311 -11.70 0.91 1.60
C PRO A 311 -11.40 -0.54 1.99
N PRO A 312 -10.15 -0.93 2.31
CA PRO A 312 -9.79 -2.34 2.45
C PRO A 312 -10.18 -2.95 3.80
N TYR A 313 -10.52 -2.13 4.79
CA TYR A 313 -10.77 -2.58 6.15
C TYR A 313 -12.24 -2.42 6.57
N PRO A 314 -12.79 -3.35 7.39
CA PRO A 314 -14.13 -3.25 7.94
C PRO A 314 -14.35 -1.94 8.71
N TYR A 315 -15.48 -1.27 8.46
CA TYR A 315 -15.90 -0.01 9.10
C TYR A 315 -14.98 1.19 8.89
N LEU A 316 -13.98 1.09 8.00
CA LEU A 316 -13.10 2.19 7.66
C LEU A 316 -13.81 3.26 6.83
N ALA A 317 -14.63 2.83 5.87
CA ALA A 317 -15.29 3.73 4.89
C ALA A 317 -16.19 4.79 5.55
N THR A 318 -16.83 4.46 6.67
CA THR A 318 -17.69 5.39 7.41
C THR A 318 -16.97 6.10 8.56
N ASP A 319 -15.68 5.85 8.75
CA ASP A 319 -14.81 6.59 9.67
C ASP A 319 -14.08 7.69 8.89
N TYR A 320 -14.82 8.77 8.59
CA TYR A 320 -14.33 9.87 7.76
C TYR A 320 -13.05 10.53 8.28
N PRO A 321 -12.86 10.76 9.60
CA PRO A 321 -11.59 11.24 10.13
C PRO A 321 -10.41 10.35 9.72
N THR A 322 -10.54 9.03 9.82
CA THR A 322 -9.49 8.08 9.45
C THR A 322 -9.24 8.08 7.94
N GLN A 323 -10.29 8.08 7.10
CA GLN A 323 -10.14 8.14 5.64
C GLN A 323 -9.35 9.38 5.19
N LEU A 324 -9.72 10.57 5.70
CA LEU A 324 -9.04 11.82 5.38
C LEU A 324 -7.59 11.80 5.87
N SER A 325 -7.36 11.34 7.10
CA SER A 325 -6.02 11.25 7.68
C SER A 325 -5.11 10.33 6.87
N LEU A 326 -5.57 9.12 6.53
CA LEU A 326 -4.76 8.15 5.78
C LEU A 326 -4.44 8.64 4.36
N PHE A 327 -5.42 9.22 3.67
CA PHE A 327 -5.20 9.81 2.35
C PHE A 327 -4.15 10.92 2.42
N THR A 328 -4.34 11.89 3.31
CA THR A 328 -3.44 13.04 3.44
C THR A 328 -2.04 12.61 3.88
N HIS A 329 -1.94 11.68 4.82
CA HIS A 329 -0.68 11.12 5.30
C HIS A 329 0.12 10.51 4.15
N HIS A 330 -0.48 9.59 3.38
CA HIS A 330 0.22 8.91 2.29
C HIS A 330 0.55 9.86 1.13
N MET A 331 -0.30 10.85 0.84
CA MET A 331 0.02 11.91 -0.13
C MET A 331 1.28 12.68 0.26
N TRP A 332 1.40 13.10 1.53
CA TRP A 332 2.57 13.83 2.00
C TRP A 332 3.83 12.98 2.01
N ILE A 333 3.77 11.75 2.54
CA ILE A 333 4.90 10.82 2.48
C ILE A 333 5.36 10.61 1.05
N GLY A 334 4.42 10.41 0.13
CA GLY A 334 4.70 10.26 -1.29
C GLY A 334 5.42 11.46 -1.90
N ALA A 335 4.95 12.68 -1.61
CA ALA A 335 5.59 13.91 -2.06
C ALA A 335 7.02 14.06 -1.51
N PHE A 336 7.24 13.82 -0.22
CA PHE A 336 8.57 13.88 0.40
C PHE A 336 9.52 12.87 -0.25
N CYS A 337 9.07 11.64 -0.50
CA CYS A 337 9.88 10.62 -1.17
C CYS A 337 10.22 11.00 -2.61
N ILE A 338 9.26 11.49 -3.41
CA ILE A 338 9.53 11.90 -4.81
C ILE A 338 10.57 13.03 -4.86
N VAL A 339 10.44 14.04 -4.00
CA VAL A 339 11.41 15.14 -3.91
C VAL A 339 12.78 14.62 -3.45
N GLY A 340 12.82 13.70 -2.48
CA GLY A 340 14.03 13.01 -2.07
C GLY A 340 14.68 12.21 -3.19
N GLY A 341 13.88 11.57 -4.04
CA GLY A 341 14.34 10.86 -5.25
C GLY A 341 15.05 11.80 -6.21
N ALA A 342 14.46 12.97 -6.51
CA ALA A 342 15.09 13.99 -7.35
C ALA A 342 16.38 14.56 -6.73
N ALA A 343 16.40 14.78 -5.40
CA ALA A 343 17.59 15.22 -4.69
C ALA A 343 18.74 14.20 -4.82
N HIS A 344 18.46 12.91 -4.59
CA HIS A 344 19.46 11.87 -4.76
C HIS A 344 19.89 11.65 -6.21
N GLY A 345 18.99 11.86 -7.19
CA GLY A 345 19.34 11.91 -8.60
C GLY A 345 20.35 13.02 -8.90
N SER A 346 20.18 14.20 -8.30
CA SER A 346 21.13 15.31 -8.43
C SER A 346 22.47 15.01 -7.74
N ILE A 347 22.44 14.38 -6.56
CA ILE A 347 23.66 13.95 -5.86
C ILE A 347 24.45 12.93 -6.70
N PHE A 348 23.76 11.96 -7.30
CA PHE A 348 24.35 11.02 -8.25
C PHE A 348 25.05 11.75 -9.41
N MET A 349 24.36 12.71 -10.04
CA MET A 349 24.91 13.47 -11.17
C MET A 349 26.18 14.26 -10.81
N VAL A 350 26.32 14.69 -9.56
CA VAL A 350 27.49 15.46 -9.10
C VAL A 350 28.65 14.55 -8.68
N ARG A 351 28.36 13.46 -7.97
CA ARG A 351 29.41 12.66 -7.31
C ARG A 351 29.82 11.41 -8.08
N ASP A 352 28.86 10.73 -8.70
CA ASP A 352 29.03 9.36 -9.16
C ASP A 352 28.87 9.21 -10.68
N TYR A 353 28.37 10.23 -11.37
CA TYR A 353 28.24 10.22 -12.84
C TYR A 353 29.61 10.24 -13.54
N SER A 354 29.80 9.32 -14.48
CA SER A 354 30.98 9.24 -15.34
C SER A 354 30.61 9.42 -16.81
N PRO A 355 31.12 10.46 -17.51
CA PRO A 355 30.87 10.66 -18.94
C PRO A 355 31.40 9.53 -19.82
N ILE A 356 32.52 8.91 -19.42
CA ILE A 356 33.16 7.82 -20.19
C ILE A 356 32.26 6.57 -20.18
N GLN A 357 31.70 6.25 -19.02
CA GLN A 357 30.81 5.09 -18.84
C GLN A 357 29.47 5.26 -19.55
N ASN A 358 28.99 6.50 -19.66
CA ASN A 358 27.68 6.82 -20.24
C ASN A 358 27.77 7.31 -21.69
N TYR A 359 28.91 7.15 -22.36
CA TYR A 359 29.11 7.71 -23.70
C TYR A 359 28.02 7.29 -24.70
N ASN A 360 27.29 8.28 -25.22
CA ASN A 360 26.22 8.13 -26.19
C ASN A 360 25.09 7.15 -25.81
N ASN A 361 24.95 6.79 -24.53
CA ASN A 361 23.80 6.04 -24.03
C ASN A 361 22.60 6.96 -23.78
N VAL A 362 21.48 6.42 -23.29
CA VAL A 362 20.27 7.20 -23.01
C VAL A 362 20.50 8.35 -22.02
N LEU A 363 21.34 8.18 -21.00
CA LEU A 363 21.61 9.20 -19.98
C LEU A 363 22.39 10.38 -20.57
N ASP A 364 23.49 10.11 -21.29
CA ASP A 364 24.26 11.14 -21.97
C ASP A 364 23.43 11.89 -23.02
N ARG A 365 22.59 11.16 -23.76
CA ARG A 365 21.71 11.77 -24.75
C ARG A 365 20.78 12.78 -24.11
N VAL A 366 20.10 12.44 -23.00
CA VAL A 366 19.23 13.37 -22.25
C VAL A 366 19.98 14.63 -21.85
N ILE A 367 21.23 14.51 -21.37
CA ILE A 367 22.05 15.67 -20.99
C ILE A 367 22.34 16.57 -22.20
N ARG A 368 22.60 16.01 -23.38
CA ARG A 368 22.93 16.76 -24.59
C ARG A 368 21.79 17.61 -25.16
N HIS A 369 20.53 17.32 -24.81
CA HIS A 369 19.38 18.12 -25.22
C HIS A 369 18.55 18.61 -24.03
N ARG A 370 19.18 18.74 -22.85
CA ARG A 370 18.52 19.20 -21.62
C ARG A 370 17.85 20.57 -21.77
N ASP A 371 18.43 21.48 -22.54
CA ASP A 371 17.87 22.83 -22.74
C ASP A 371 16.54 22.76 -23.51
N ALA A 372 16.41 21.81 -24.45
CA ALA A 372 15.15 21.55 -25.13
C ALA A 372 14.11 20.97 -24.16
N ILE A 373 14.48 19.98 -23.34
CA ILE A 373 13.58 19.40 -22.33
C ILE A 373 13.06 20.47 -21.37
N ILE A 374 13.97 21.28 -20.80
CA ILE A 374 13.64 22.30 -19.82
C ILE A 374 12.81 23.45 -20.43
N SER A 375 13.13 23.90 -21.65
CA SER A 375 12.34 24.95 -22.32
C SER A 375 10.93 24.49 -22.66
N HIS A 376 10.75 23.25 -23.15
CA HIS A 376 9.42 22.71 -23.41
C HIS A 376 8.63 22.53 -22.12
N LEU A 377 9.26 22.01 -21.05
CA LEU A 377 8.61 21.89 -19.75
C LEU A 377 8.23 23.27 -19.19
N ASN A 378 9.08 24.28 -19.32
CA ASN A 378 8.78 25.65 -18.92
C ASN A 378 7.55 26.21 -19.65
N TRP A 379 7.49 26.03 -20.98
CA TRP A 379 6.34 26.41 -21.78
C TRP A 379 5.06 25.69 -21.33
N VAL A 380 5.13 24.36 -21.09
CA VAL A 380 3.99 23.59 -20.57
C VAL A 380 3.53 24.14 -19.21
N CYS A 381 4.44 24.47 -18.30
CA CYS A 381 4.08 25.05 -17.01
C CYS A 381 3.36 26.40 -17.14
N ILE A 382 3.81 27.28 -18.04
CA ILE A 382 3.16 28.57 -18.31
C ILE A 382 1.78 28.35 -18.91
N PHE A 383 1.69 27.43 -19.88
CA PHE A 383 0.43 27.05 -20.51
C PHE A 383 -0.56 26.52 -19.46
N LEU A 384 -0.16 25.55 -18.64
CA LEU A 384 -1.01 24.97 -17.60
C LEU A 384 -1.41 26.02 -16.57
N GLY A 385 -0.49 26.89 -16.10
CA GLY A 385 -0.83 27.95 -15.16
C GLY A 385 -1.88 28.91 -15.71
N THR A 386 -1.75 29.31 -16.98
CA THR A 386 -2.70 30.22 -17.64
C THR A 386 -4.05 29.55 -17.89
N HIS A 387 -4.07 28.28 -18.31
CA HIS A 387 -5.28 27.55 -18.70
C HIS A 387 -5.86 26.67 -17.58
N SER A 388 -5.39 26.82 -16.34
CA SER A 388 -6.01 26.25 -15.15
C SER A 388 -6.31 27.35 -14.14
N PHE A 389 -5.29 27.88 -13.46
CA PHE A 389 -5.44 28.94 -12.46
C PHE A 389 -6.05 30.22 -13.04
N GLY A 390 -5.69 30.58 -14.29
CA GLY A 390 -6.31 31.72 -14.98
C GLY A 390 -7.83 31.59 -15.14
N LEU A 391 -8.37 30.37 -15.26
CA LEU A 391 -9.81 30.13 -15.33
C LEU A 391 -10.52 30.47 -14.00
N TYR A 392 -9.85 30.24 -12.86
CA TYR A 392 -10.38 30.62 -11.55
C TYR A 392 -10.46 32.15 -11.43
N ILE A 393 -9.42 32.88 -11.83
CA ILE A 393 -9.42 34.35 -11.83
C ILE A 393 -10.50 34.90 -12.77
N HIS A 394 -10.65 34.31 -13.97
CA HIS A 394 -11.73 34.65 -14.90
C HIS A 394 -13.09 34.48 -14.23
N ASN A 395 -13.33 33.34 -13.58
CA ASN A 395 -14.57 33.05 -12.88
C ASN A 395 -14.85 34.03 -11.74
N ASP A 396 -13.86 34.33 -10.90
CA ASP A 396 -14.00 35.32 -9.82
C ASP A 396 -14.34 36.71 -10.38
N THR A 397 -13.68 37.12 -11.46
CA THR A 397 -13.95 38.41 -12.13
C THR A 397 -15.35 38.45 -12.72
N MET A 398 -15.75 37.44 -13.51
CA MET A 398 -17.08 37.38 -14.12
C MET A 398 -18.18 37.34 -13.05
N ARG A 399 -17.95 36.60 -11.96
CA ARG A 399 -18.87 36.54 -10.82
C ARG A 399 -18.99 37.90 -10.13
N ALA A 400 -17.87 38.58 -9.87
CA ALA A 400 -17.87 39.91 -9.26
C ALA A 400 -18.54 40.97 -10.15
N LEU A 401 -18.44 40.84 -11.47
CA LEU A 401 -19.11 41.71 -12.45
C LEU A 401 -20.60 41.39 -12.66
N GLY A 402 -21.15 40.40 -11.94
CA GLY A 402 -22.56 39.99 -12.10
C GLY A 402 -22.85 39.26 -13.41
N ARG A 403 -21.82 38.69 -14.07
CA ARG A 403 -21.89 38.01 -15.37
C ARG A 403 -21.74 36.49 -15.20
N SER A 404 -22.61 35.87 -14.40
CA SER A 404 -22.52 34.43 -14.11
C SER A 404 -22.68 33.53 -15.34
N GLN A 405 -23.37 34.01 -16.39
CA GLN A 405 -23.51 33.32 -17.66
C GLN A 405 -22.20 33.21 -18.47
N ASP A 406 -21.19 34.03 -18.13
CA ASP A 406 -19.89 34.05 -18.81
C ASP A 406 -18.81 33.28 -18.01
N MET A 407 -19.21 32.58 -16.95
CA MET A 407 -18.31 31.75 -16.14
C MET A 407 -18.11 30.37 -16.77
N PHE A 408 -16.95 29.76 -16.49
CA PHE A 408 -16.75 28.34 -16.64
C PHE A 408 -17.44 27.60 -15.48
N SER A 409 -18.56 26.93 -15.77
CA SER A 409 -19.38 26.20 -14.80
C SER A 409 -20.28 25.17 -15.50
N ASP A 410 -20.87 24.27 -14.71
CA ASP A 410 -21.84 23.29 -15.19
C ASP A 410 -23.10 23.91 -15.83
N THR A 411 -23.43 25.15 -15.46
CA THR A 411 -24.68 25.82 -15.89
C THR A 411 -24.47 26.90 -16.96
N ALA A 412 -23.22 27.16 -17.35
CA ALA A 412 -22.85 28.16 -18.33
C ALA A 412 -21.86 27.57 -19.35
N ILE A 413 -20.60 28.02 -19.35
CA ILE A 413 -19.58 27.49 -20.26
C ILE A 413 -18.98 26.23 -19.63
N GLN A 414 -19.38 25.06 -20.13
CA GLN A 414 -18.98 23.79 -19.55
C GLN A 414 -17.59 23.34 -20.02
N LEU A 415 -16.77 22.85 -19.08
CA LEU A 415 -15.46 22.23 -19.35
C LEU A 415 -15.44 20.79 -18.81
N GLN A 416 -16.30 19.94 -19.37
CA GLN A 416 -16.50 18.58 -18.86
C GLN A 416 -15.28 17.69 -19.10
N PRO A 417 -14.84 16.89 -18.10
CA PRO A 417 -13.74 15.94 -18.25
C PRO A 417 -14.20 14.65 -18.95
N ILE A 418 -14.61 14.75 -20.23
CA ILE A 418 -15.25 13.68 -20.99
C ILE A 418 -14.45 12.37 -21.03
N PHE A 419 -13.12 12.45 -21.04
CA PHE A 419 -12.26 11.26 -21.04
C PHE A 419 -12.32 10.51 -19.71
N ALA A 420 -12.39 11.23 -18.59
CA ALA A 420 -12.51 10.61 -17.27
C ALA A 420 -13.91 10.00 -17.07
N GLN A 421 -14.96 10.69 -17.53
CA GLN A 421 -16.34 10.17 -17.54
C GLN A 421 -16.47 8.91 -18.40
N TRP A 422 -15.78 8.87 -19.54
CA TRP A 422 -15.71 7.67 -20.39
C TRP A 422 -15.02 6.50 -19.68
N VAL A 423 -13.88 6.73 -19.01
CA VAL A 423 -13.20 5.68 -18.22
C VAL A 423 -14.07 5.21 -17.05
N GLN A 424 -14.74 6.12 -16.33
CA GLN A 424 -15.71 5.76 -15.30
C GLN A 424 -16.79 4.83 -15.86
N SER A 425 -17.36 5.17 -17.02
CA SER A 425 -18.38 4.35 -17.68
C SER A 425 -17.87 2.95 -18.01
N LEU A 426 -16.66 2.83 -18.57
CA LEU A 426 -16.05 1.53 -18.86
C LEU A 426 -15.92 0.66 -17.61
N HIS A 427 -15.48 1.25 -16.49
CA HIS A 427 -15.32 0.52 -15.23
C HIS A 427 -16.66 0.18 -14.53
N THR A 428 -17.68 1.02 -14.70
CA THR A 428 -19.03 0.71 -14.21
C THR A 428 -19.65 -0.45 -14.98
N PHE A 429 -19.45 -0.52 -16.30
CA PHE A 429 -19.99 -1.58 -17.17
C PHE A 429 -19.07 -2.80 -17.33
N ALA A 430 -17.94 -2.85 -16.62
CA ALA A 430 -17.03 -3.98 -16.70
C ALA A 430 -17.62 -5.32 -16.18
N PRO A 431 -18.30 -5.37 -15.01
CA PRO A 431 -18.85 -6.62 -14.47
C PRO A 431 -19.86 -7.27 -15.44
N GLY A 432 -19.70 -8.57 -15.70
CA GLY A 432 -20.53 -9.32 -16.64
C GLY A 432 -20.22 -9.07 -18.12
N ASN A 433 -19.31 -8.15 -18.45
CA ASN A 433 -18.90 -7.85 -19.83
C ASN A 433 -17.38 -8.03 -20.01
N THR A 434 -16.58 -6.97 -19.83
CA THR A 434 -15.11 -7.07 -19.94
C THR A 434 -14.47 -7.77 -18.73
N ALA A 435 -15.22 -7.90 -17.63
CA ALA A 435 -14.92 -8.76 -16.49
C ALA A 435 -16.10 -9.74 -16.24
N PRO A 436 -16.25 -10.82 -17.06
CA PRO A 436 -17.43 -11.70 -17.04
C PRO A 436 -17.72 -12.34 -15.68
N ASN A 437 -16.66 -12.65 -14.92
CA ASN A 437 -16.75 -13.37 -13.64
C ASN A 437 -16.84 -12.45 -12.41
N ALA A 438 -16.70 -11.13 -12.59
CA ALA A 438 -16.88 -10.16 -11.51
C ALA A 438 -18.37 -9.89 -11.30
N LEU A 439 -18.82 -9.88 -10.04
CA LEU A 439 -20.23 -9.61 -9.72
C LEU A 439 -20.53 -8.11 -9.67
N THR A 440 -19.58 -7.31 -9.19
CA THR A 440 -19.74 -5.86 -9.05
C THR A 440 -18.47 -5.11 -9.46
N THR A 441 -18.56 -3.79 -9.55
CA THR A 441 -17.45 -2.94 -9.97
C THR A 441 -16.28 -2.99 -8.97
N ALA A 442 -15.06 -2.70 -9.44
CA ALA A 442 -13.90 -2.61 -8.57
C ALA A 442 -14.05 -1.51 -7.49
N SER A 443 -14.78 -0.43 -7.80
CA SER A 443 -15.10 0.64 -6.86
C SER A 443 -16.43 1.31 -7.20
N TYR A 444 -17.28 1.50 -6.19
CA TYR A 444 -18.52 2.27 -6.32
C TYR A 444 -18.28 3.77 -6.62
N ALA A 445 -17.02 4.25 -6.54
CA ALA A 445 -16.68 5.60 -6.98
C ALA A 445 -16.83 5.80 -8.50
N PHE A 446 -16.68 4.73 -9.30
CA PHE A 446 -16.86 4.81 -10.76
C PHE A 446 -18.35 4.94 -11.15
N GLY A 447 -19.23 4.28 -10.41
CA GLY A 447 -20.66 4.23 -10.70
C GLY A 447 -21.36 3.13 -9.89
N GLY A 448 -22.68 3.02 -10.04
CA GLY A 448 -23.52 2.06 -9.31
C GLY A 448 -24.30 2.69 -8.17
N GLU A 449 -24.67 1.87 -7.18
CA GLU A 449 -25.51 2.27 -6.05
C GLU A 449 -24.71 2.89 -4.91
N VAL A 450 -25.40 3.62 -4.03
CA VAL A 450 -24.84 4.15 -2.79
C VAL A 450 -24.74 3.04 -1.76
N VAL A 451 -23.54 2.76 -1.28
CA VAL A 451 -23.32 1.82 -0.17
C VAL A 451 -23.33 2.60 1.13
N SER A 452 -24.20 2.23 2.06
CA SER A 452 -24.32 2.88 3.37
C SER A 452 -24.18 1.88 4.50
N VAL A 453 -23.52 2.29 5.60
CA VAL A 453 -23.38 1.51 6.83
C VAL A 453 -23.79 2.38 8.00
N ALA A 454 -24.78 1.91 8.78
CA ALA A 454 -25.31 2.62 9.95
C ALA A 454 -25.66 4.09 9.68
N GLY A 455 -26.38 4.37 8.58
CA GLY A 455 -26.85 5.71 8.21
C GLY A 455 -25.78 6.64 7.64
N LYS A 456 -24.53 6.19 7.49
CA LYS A 456 -23.45 6.94 6.84
C LYS A 456 -23.15 6.34 5.47
N VAL A 457 -22.87 7.19 4.48
CA VAL A 457 -22.40 6.76 3.17
C VAL A 457 -20.98 6.20 3.31
N ALA A 458 -20.81 4.93 2.97
CA ALA A 458 -19.49 4.29 2.89
C ALA A 458 -18.83 4.62 1.55
N MET A 459 -19.58 4.52 0.45
CA MET A 459 -19.13 4.94 -0.89
C MET A 459 -20.32 5.26 -1.78
N MET A 460 -20.13 6.21 -2.69
CA MET A 460 -21.10 6.56 -3.74
C MET A 460 -20.37 6.94 -5.03
N PRO A 461 -21.05 6.93 -6.18
CA PRO A 461 -20.48 7.43 -7.42
C PRO A 461 -19.95 8.87 -7.26
N ILE A 462 -18.69 9.09 -7.63
CA ILE A 462 -18.06 10.41 -7.58
C ILE A 462 -18.22 11.05 -8.95
N LYS A 463 -19.15 12.00 -9.05
CA LYS A 463 -19.41 12.75 -10.29
C LYS A 463 -18.22 13.66 -10.62
N LEU A 464 -17.91 13.75 -11.91
CA LEU A 464 -16.90 14.64 -12.46
C LEU A 464 -17.62 15.68 -13.34
N GLY A 465 -17.53 16.96 -12.99
CA GLY A 465 -18.13 18.09 -13.70
C GLY A 465 -17.10 19.05 -14.26
#